data_AF-A0A9Q5JFV7-F1
#
_entry.id   AF-A0A9Q5JFV7-F1
#
_cell.length_a   1.000
_cell.length_b   1.000
_cell.length_c   1.000
_cell.angle_alpha   90.00
_cell.angle_beta   90.00
_cell.angle_gamma   90.00
#
_symmetry.space_group_name_H-M   'P 1'
#
loop_
_entity.id
_entity.type
_entity.pdbx_description
1 polymer ?
#
loop_
_entity_poly.entity_id
_entity_poly.type
_entity_poly.pdbx_seq_one_letter_code
_entity_poly.pdbx_strand_id
1 'polypeptide(L)' 'MKMTNEEIGSFFRDSSKVRKLTLNDIASDNITVAQLSKFKRGKTVLSFDRLFHIIDHLHLTIEEFSYAINGYENDELT' A
#
# COMPACT_ATOMS: atom_id res chain seq x y z
N MET A 1 14.64 -7.81 5.15
CA MET A 1 13.62 -8.83 5.50
C MET A 1 12.51 -8.79 4.45
N LYS A 2 11.94 -9.92 3.99
CA LYS A 2 10.82 -9.91 3.01
C LYS A 2 9.49 -9.75 3.77
N MET A 3 8.80 -8.62 3.62
CA MET A 3 7.45 -8.48 4.18
C MET A 3 6.43 -9.36 3.47
N THR A 4 5.39 -9.71 4.21
CA THR A 4 4.24 -10.43 3.70
C THR A 4 3.23 -9.49 3.06
N ASN A 5 2.34 -10.06 2.25
CA ASN A 5 1.25 -9.29 1.64
C ASN A 5 0.25 -8.76 2.70
N GLU A 6 0.09 -9.45 3.84
CA GLU A 6 -0.73 -8.95 4.94
C GLU A 6 -0.18 -7.65 5.53
N GLU A 7 1.14 -7.56 5.70
CA GLU A 7 1.82 -6.37 6.23
C GLU A 7 1.65 -5.19 5.27
N ILE A 8 1.83 -5.42 3.97
CA ILE A 8 1.63 -4.40 2.93
C ILE A 8 0.16 -3.94 2.91
N GLY A 9 -0.80 -4.85 2.97
CA GLY A 9 -2.22 -4.51 3.04
C GLY A 9 -2.58 -3.73 4.30
N SER A 10 -1.93 -4.04 5.42
CA SER A 10 -2.07 -3.31 6.68
C SER A 10 -1.53 -1.89 6.57
N PHE A 11 -0.32 -1.72 6.03
CA PHE A 11 0.27 -0.42 5.77
C PHE A 11 -0.65 0.45 4.89
N PHE A 12 -1.16 -0.10 3.79
CA PHE A 12 -2.11 0.61 2.92
C PHE A 12 -3.35 1.10 3.67
N ARG A 13 -3.91 0.27 4.56
CA ARG A 13 -5.09 0.63 5.38
C ARG A 13 -4.81 1.81 6.30
N ASP A 14 -3.65 1.80 6.95
CA ASP A 14 -3.33 2.80 7.96
C ASP A 14 -2.90 4.11 7.28
N SER A 15 -2.14 4.03 6.19
CA SER A 15 -1.75 5.16 5.34
C SER A 15 -2.96 5.85 4.69
N SER A 16 -3.92 5.09 4.15
CA SER A 16 -5.16 5.65 3.58
C SER A 16 -6.00 6.36 4.64
N LYS A 17 -6.07 5.83 5.87
CA LYS A 17 -6.81 6.45 6.99
C LYS A 17 -6.19 7.79 7.40
N VAL A 18 -4.87 7.88 7.52
CA VAL A 18 -4.18 9.15 7.86
C VAL A 18 -4.43 10.21 6.79
N ARG A 19 -4.52 9.80 5.54
CA ARG A 19 -4.79 10.68 4.38
C ARG A 19 -6.27 10.95 4.13
N LYS A 20 -7.16 10.40 4.96
CA LYS A 20 -8.62 10.51 4.81
C LYS A 20 -9.14 10.03 3.45
N LEU A 21 -8.46 9.06 2.84
CA LEU A 21 -8.87 8.45 1.58
C LEU A 21 -9.86 7.31 1.84
N THR A 22 -10.96 7.32 1.12
CA THR A 22 -11.91 6.21 1.09
C THR A 22 -11.48 5.17 0.04
N LEU A 23 -12.08 3.97 0.10
CA LEU A 23 -11.84 2.97 -0.95
C LEU A 23 -12.39 3.40 -2.31
N ASN A 24 -13.42 4.26 -2.34
CA ASN A 24 -13.97 4.78 -3.59
C ASN A 24 -13.02 5.80 -4.23
N ASP A 25 -12.29 6.58 -3.43
CA ASP A 25 -11.32 7.55 -3.95
C ASP A 25 -10.13 6.87 -4.65
N ILE A 26 -9.88 5.60 -4.32
CA ILE A 26 -8.73 4.82 -4.83
C ILE A 26 -9.16 3.81 -5.90
N ALA A 27 -10.43 3.40 -5.89
CA ALA A 27 -10.95 2.43 -6.85
C ALA A 27 -10.93 2.99 -8.28
N SER A 28 -10.69 2.10 -9.23
CA SER A 28 -10.67 2.41 -10.66
C SER A 28 -11.15 1.21 -11.46
N ASP A 29 -11.22 1.34 -12.78
CA ASP A 29 -11.51 0.21 -13.69
C ASP A 29 -10.50 -0.93 -13.54
N ASN A 30 -9.28 -0.63 -13.08
CA ASN A 30 -8.20 -1.60 -12.88
C ASN A 30 -8.25 -2.30 -11.52
N ILE A 31 -8.85 -1.67 -10.50
CA ILE A 31 -8.98 -2.23 -9.15
C ILE A 31 -10.27 -1.77 -8.46
N THR A 32 -11.13 -2.74 -8.15
CA THR A 32 -12.43 -2.49 -7.52
C THR A 32 -12.32 -2.27 -6.01
N VAL A 33 -13.32 -1.60 -5.44
CA VAL A 33 -13.50 -1.45 -3.98
C VAL A 33 -13.46 -2.81 -3.26
N ALA A 34 -14.08 -3.84 -3.83
CA ALA A 34 -14.11 -5.17 -3.25
C ALA A 34 -12.70 -5.81 -3.18
N GLN A 35 -11.87 -5.59 -4.22
CA GLN A 35 -10.49 -6.04 -4.23
C GLN A 35 -9.64 -5.28 -3.21
N LEU A 36 -9.72 -3.94 -3.17
CA LEU A 36 -9.05 -3.12 -2.15
C LEU A 36 -9.43 -3.54 -0.73
N SER A 37 -10.70 -3.83 -0.51
CA SER A 37 -11.25 -4.28 0.78
C SER A 37 -10.65 -5.63 1.21
N LYS A 38 -10.51 -6.58 0.28
CA LYS A 38 -9.87 -7.89 0.55
C LYS A 38 -8.37 -7.73 0.78
N PHE A 39 -7.70 -6.94 -0.04
CA PHE A 39 -6.27 -6.66 0.04
C PHE A 39 -5.87 -6.08 1.40
N LYS A 40 -6.57 -5.03 1.88
CA LYS A 40 -6.27 -4.40 3.16
C LYS A 40 -6.47 -5.28 4.40
N ARG A 41 -7.10 -6.45 4.22
CA ARG A 41 -7.30 -7.52 5.22
C ARG A 41 -6.40 -8.73 4.97
N GLY A 42 -5.44 -8.63 4.05
CA GLY A 42 -4.53 -9.71 3.71
C GLY A 42 -5.17 -10.88 2.96
N LYS A 43 -6.41 -10.74 2.45
CA LYS A 43 -7.14 -11.85 1.81
C LYS A 43 -6.80 -12.06 0.35
N THR A 44 -6.15 -11.09 -0.28
CA THR A 44 -5.72 -11.15 -1.68
C THR A 44 -4.39 -10.42 -1.83
N VAL A 45 -3.58 -10.86 -2.80
CA VAL A 45 -2.37 -10.15 -3.24
C VAL A 45 -2.72 -9.23 -4.40
N LEU A 46 -2.03 -8.08 -4.50
CA LEU A 46 -2.12 -7.23 -5.68
C LEU A 46 -1.01 -7.56 -6.67
N SER A 47 -1.35 -7.45 -7.96
CA SER A 47 -0.33 -7.37 -9.00
C SER A 47 0.46 -6.07 -8.88
N PHE A 48 1.65 -6.04 -9.47
CA PHE A 48 2.58 -4.91 -9.34
C PHE A 48 1.98 -3.60 -9.86
N ASP A 49 1.31 -3.62 -11.01
CA ASP A 49 0.59 -2.47 -11.60
C ASP A 49 -0.45 -1.88 -10.64
N ARG A 50 -1.22 -2.73 -9.96
CA ARG A 50 -2.22 -2.30 -8.96
C ARG A 50 -1.58 -1.78 -7.69
N LEU A 51 -0.44 -2.34 -7.29
CA LEU A 51 0.33 -1.84 -6.16
C LEU A 51 0.84 -0.41 -6.45
N PHE A 52 1.32 -0.16 -7.66
CA PHE A 52 1.74 1.18 -8.09
C PHE A 52 0.58 2.17 -8.10
N HIS A 53 -0.56 1.75 -8.64
CA HIS A 53 -1.79 2.55 -8.61
C HIS A 53 -2.14 3.01 -7.19
N ILE A 54 -2.09 2.12 -6.19
CA ILE A 54 -2.41 2.51 -4.82
C ILE A 54 -1.32 3.37 -4.16
N ILE A 55 -0.04 3.18 -4.50
CA ILE A 55 1.07 4.00 -4.00
C ILE A 55 0.89 5.45 -4.47
N ASP A 56 0.53 5.66 -5.73
CA ASP A 56 0.26 6.98 -6.30
C ASP A 56 -0.90 7.70 -5.58
N HIS A 57 -1.99 6.99 -5.30
CA HIS A 57 -3.11 7.54 -4.52
C HIS A 57 -2.75 7.86 -3.07
N LEU A 58 -1.76 7.16 -2.50
CA LEU A 58 -1.21 7.50 -1.20
C LEU A 58 -0.24 8.69 -1.27
N HIS A 59 -0.01 9.30 -2.43
CA HIS A 59 0.98 10.38 -2.60
C HIS A 59 2.33 9.98 -2.00
N LEU A 60 2.77 8.76 -2.31
CA LEU A 60 4.09 8.25 -1.94
C LEU A 60 4.86 7.92 -3.22
N THR A 61 6.17 8.12 -3.19
CA THR A 61 7.05 7.49 -4.18
C THR A 61 7.24 6.01 -3.83
N ILE A 62 7.75 5.22 -4.79
CA ILE A 62 8.11 3.82 -4.55
C ILE A 62 9.20 3.73 -3.46
N GLU A 63 10.11 4.70 -3.43
CA GLU A 63 11.21 4.77 -2.45
C GLU A 63 10.66 5.04 -1.06
N GLU A 64 9.78 6.05 -0.90
CA GLU A 64 9.12 6.35 0.38
C GLU A 64 8.27 5.18 0.86
N PHE A 65 7.54 4.55 -0.07
CA PHE A 65 6.79 3.34 0.23
C PHE A 65 7.72 2.23 0.73
N SER A 66 8.76 1.87 -0.04
CA SER A 66 9.76 0.85 0.29
C SER A 66 10.43 1.12 1.64
N TYR A 67 10.80 2.38 1.89
CA TYR A 67 11.42 2.80 3.14
C TYR A 67 10.47 2.65 4.33
N ALA A 68 9.23 3.12 4.19
CA ALA A 68 8.23 3.05 5.25
C ALA A 68 7.85 1.60 5.58
N ILE A 69 7.74 0.75 4.57
CA ILE A 69 7.42 -0.67 4.78
C ILE A 69 8.60 -1.41 5.43
N ASN A 70 9.86 -1.05 5.13
CA ASN A 70 11.05 -1.64 5.77
C ASN A 70 11.28 -1.15 7.22
N GLY A 71 10.25 -0.60 7.87
CA GLY A 71 10.33 -0.17 9.27
C GLY A 71 11.13 1.10 9.49
N TYR A 72 11.36 1.90 8.43
CA TYR A 72 12.27 3.06 8.48
C TYR A 72 13.67 2.68 8.98
N GLU A 73 14.11 1.43 8.81
CA GLU A 73 15.50 1.05 9.05
C GLU A 73 16.35 1.82 8.05
N ASN A 74 17.13 2.77 8.57
CA ASN A 74 18.07 3.55 7.80
C ASN A 74 19.17 2.58 7.30
N ASP A 75 19.55 2.71 6.03
CA ASP A 75 20.97 2.70 5.72
C ASP A 75 21.57 3.84 6.57
N GLU A 76 22.05 3.53 7.77
CA GLU A 76 23.12 4.33 8.33
C GLU A 76 24.23 4.25 7.28
N LEU A 77 24.36 5.31 6.48
CA LEU A 77 25.57 5.58 5.71
C LEU A 77 26.73 5.57 6.72
N THR A 78 27.35 4.40 6.88
CA THR A 78 28.58 4.14 7.61
C THR A 78 29.65 3.70 6.62
#